data_AF-A0A9W9CW64-F1
#
_entry.id   AF-A0A9W9CW64-F1
#
_cell.length_a   1.000
_cell.length_b   1.000
_cell.length_c   1.000
_cell.angle_alpha   90.00
_cell.angle_beta   90.00
_cell.angle_gamma   90.00
#
_symmetry.space_group_name_H-M   'P 1'
#
loop_
_entity.id
_entity.type
_entity.pdbx_description
1 polymer ?
#
loop_
_entity_poly.entity_id
_entity_poly.type
_entity_poly.pdbx_seq_one_letter_code
_entity_poly.pdbx_strand_id
1 'polypeptide(L)'
;MASDPKVPLKGILKKPASSATPTSSLQGPPNPHDDARTVALHHANLLQTRKDTEAAILDNLLALLDLPQHTSHPPSSPHPADVTAFNELLRPFQPSDYDDLITERNLADNRCGYALCPNRRRRLAGAGTYKMVNKGRRDFDIVETRELERWCSTECTRRALWVKVQLNETAAWERVGLPELKVELYPEKDAGKDKTAADGKVQSTTQGQDEAARLAKDVASLQLEEDRKAAQDQAALAVERGDNARDVSKRQFDLAIREKKVVTQAEAPSLGTDPVKEGSIEGYRPKFGGVKPDDAAEGSESEDWVAI
;
A
#
# COMPACT_ATOMS: atom_id res chain seq x y z
N MET A 1 -54.87 -20.96 54.52
CA MET A 1 -53.41 -21.19 54.45
C MET A 1 -52.89 -20.64 53.14
N ALA A 2 -51.76 -19.90 53.20
CA ALA A 2 -51.05 -19.15 52.15
C ALA A 2 -51.86 -17.98 51.52
N SER A 3 -51.73 -16.69 51.89
CA SER A 3 -50.61 -15.73 52.01
C SER A 3 -50.18 -15.09 50.69
N ASP A 4 -50.52 -13.80 50.50
CA ASP A 4 -49.62 -12.83 49.88
C ASP A 4 -49.95 -11.39 50.38
N PRO A 5 -49.05 -10.73 51.12
CA PRO A 5 -49.15 -9.32 51.42
C PRO A 5 -48.41 -8.47 50.36
N LYS A 6 -49.15 -7.57 49.71
CA LYS A 6 -48.62 -6.52 48.83
C LYS A 6 -47.97 -5.41 49.66
N VAL A 7 -46.64 -5.40 49.76
CA VAL A 7 -45.89 -4.31 50.40
C VAL A 7 -45.55 -3.23 49.36
N PRO A 8 -45.90 -1.95 49.58
CA PRO A 8 -45.54 -0.86 48.68
C PRO A 8 -44.06 -0.45 48.84
N LEU A 9 -43.41 -0.20 47.69
CA LEU A 9 -42.01 0.23 47.61
C LEU A 9 -41.85 1.67 48.16
N LYS A 10 -40.91 1.85 49.08
CA LYS A 10 -40.54 3.14 49.68
C LYS A 10 -39.68 3.96 48.72
N GLY A 11 -40.06 5.22 48.50
CA GLY A 11 -39.25 6.21 47.79
C GLY A 11 -37.99 6.58 48.58
N ILE A 12 -36.84 6.54 47.89
CA ILE A 12 -35.52 6.89 48.44
C ILE A 12 -35.05 8.21 47.80
N LEU A 13 -35.88 9.25 47.91
CA LEU A 13 -35.49 10.59 47.48
C LEU A 13 -34.55 11.20 48.53
N LYS A 14 -33.24 11.00 48.36
CA LYS A 14 -32.20 11.66 49.16
C LYS A 14 -31.65 12.85 48.36
N LYS A 15 -32.07 14.06 48.72
CA LYS A 15 -31.48 15.32 48.25
C LYS A 15 -30.21 15.61 49.04
N PRO A 16 -29.08 15.95 48.39
CA PRO A 16 -28.11 16.86 48.98
C PRO A 16 -28.19 18.25 48.33
N ALA A 17 -28.09 19.26 49.20
CA ALA A 17 -28.10 20.67 48.86
C ALA A 17 -26.74 21.13 48.33
N SER A 18 -26.81 21.93 47.26
CA SER A 18 -25.98 23.09 46.88
C SER A 18 -24.49 23.14 47.28
N SER A 19 -23.61 23.13 46.27
CA SER A 19 -22.47 24.05 46.24
C SER A 19 -22.08 24.42 44.79
N ALA A 20 -22.12 25.73 44.54
CA ALA A 20 -21.41 26.56 43.57
C ALA A 20 -21.22 26.11 42.09
N THR A 21 -21.76 26.96 41.20
CA THR A 21 -21.43 27.11 39.77
C THR A 21 -19.94 27.42 39.52
N PRO A 22 -19.41 27.14 38.31
CA PRO A 22 -19.45 28.20 37.30
C PRO A 22 -20.29 27.79 36.09
N THR A 23 -21.05 28.76 35.63
CA THR A 23 -21.95 28.70 34.48
C THR A 23 -21.16 28.40 33.20
N SER A 24 -21.26 27.17 32.69
CA SER A 24 -21.12 26.92 31.26
C SER A 24 -22.53 26.73 30.69
N SER A 25 -22.81 27.54 29.69
CA SER A 25 -24.07 27.67 28.97
C SER A 25 -24.73 26.33 28.64
N LEU A 26 -26.04 26.29 28.90
CA LEU A 26 -27.08 25.59 28.14
C LEU A 26 -26.57 24.84 26.90
N GLN A 27 -26.42 23.53 27.01
CA GLN A 27 -26.44 22.64 25.86
C GLN A 27 -27.51 21.58 26.15
N GLY A 28 -28.56 21.59 25.32
CA GLY A 28 -29.48 20.46 25.20
C GLY A 28 -28.73 19.21 24.73
N PRO A 29 -29.43 18.06 24.60
CA PRO A 29 -28.80 16.84 24.10
C PRO A 29 -28.05 17.15 22.80
N PRO A 30 -26.79 16.68 22.63
CA PRO A 30 -26.01 16.96 21.43
C PRO A 30 -26.83 16.57 20.21
N ASN A 31 -26.99 17.50 19.28
CA ASN A 31 -27.68 17.21 18.03
C ASN A 31 -26.85 16.15 17.29
N PRO A 32 -27.40 14.97 16.99
CA PRO A 32 -26.66 13.89 16.33
C PRO A 32 -26.13 14.31 14.95
N HIS A 33 -26.71 15.36 14.36
CA HIS A 33 -26.25 15.97 13.10
C HIS A 33 -24.94 16.76 13.22
N ASP A 34 -24.67 17.40 14.36
CA ASP A 34 -23.41 18.14 14.57
C ASP A 34 -22.24 17.17 14.79
N ASP A 35 -22.50 16.05 15.47
CA ASP A 35 -21.55 14.94 15.63
C ASP A 35 -21.30 14.23 14.30
N ALA A 36 -22.34 13.99 13.49
CA ALA A 36 -22.19 13.41 12.16
C ALA A 36 -21.39 14.32 11.21
N ARG A 37 -21.60 15.65 11.28
CA ARG A 37 -20.87 16.64 10.48
C ARG A 37 -19.39 16.69 10.86
N THR A 38 -19.08 16.72 12.14
CA THR A 38 -17.68 16.76 12.61
C THR A 38 -16.93 15.49 12.22
N VAL A 39 -17.56 14.32 12.34
CA VAL A 39 -17.03 13.04 11.86
C VAL A 39 -16.81 13.06 10.34
N ALA A 40 -17.80 13.54 9.57
CA ALA A 40 -17.67 13.64 8.11
C ALA A 40 -16.51 14.55 7.69
N LEU A 41 -16.34 15.71 8.33
CA LEU A 41 -15.23 16.62 8.08
C LEU A 41 -13.87 15.99 8.45
N HIS A 42 -13.81 15.25 9.57
CA HIS A 42 -12.60 14.53 9.95
C HIS A 42 -12.20 13.49 8.89
N HIS A 43 -13.14 12.67 8.41
CA HIS A 43 -12.87 11.72 7.34
C HIS A 43 -12.51 12.39 6.02
N ALA A 44 -13.16 13.50 5.67
CA ALA A 44 -12.83 14.27 4.48
C ALA A 44 -11.39 14.80 4.54
N ASN A 45 -10.96 15.33 5.68
CA ASN A 45 -9.59 15.81 5.87
C ASN A 45 -8.58 14.66 5.81
N LEU A 46 -8.87 13.51 6.41
CA LEU A 46 -7.99 12.34 6.34
C LEU A 46 -7.78 11.87 4.89
N LEU A 47 -8.87 11.81 4.12
CA LEU A 47 -8.81 11.45 2.70
C LEU A 47 -8.03 12.48 1.90
N GLN A 48 -8.20 13.77 2.20
CA GLN A 48 -7.46 14.83 1.53
C GLN A 48 -5.96 14.72 1.81
N THR A 49 -5.56 14.56 3.08
CA THR A 49 -4.15 14.36 3.46
C THR A 49 -3.54 13.15 2.75
N ARG A 50 -4.30 12.06 2.62
CA ARG A 50 -3.83 10.88 1.87
C ARG A 50 -3.56 11.23 0.40
N LYS A 51 -4.51 11.89 -0.27
CA LYS A 51 -4.34 12.32 -1.67
C LYS A 51 -3.17 13.27 -1.84
N ASP A 52 -3.01 14.22 -0.93
CA ASP A 52 -1.91 15.19 -0.96
C ASP A 52 -0.56 14.48 -0.81
N THR A 53 -0.50 13.43 0.02
CA THR A 53 0.69 12.60 0.19
C THR A 53 0.99 11.79 -1.08
N GLU A 54 -0.02 11.17 -1.70
CA GLU A 54 0.11 10.43 -2.95
C GLU A 54 0.60 11.35 -4.09
N ALA A 55 0.06 12.57 -4.19
CA ALA A 55 0.51 13.58 -5.15
C ALA A 55 1.98 13.97 -4.91
N ALA A 56 2.38 14.19 -3.66
CA ALA A 56 3.76 14.52 -3.32
C ALA A 56 4.75 13.38 -3.67
N ILE A 57 4.35 12.11 -3.52
CA ILE A 57 5.18 10.97 -3.95
C ILE A 57 5.40 10.99 -5.46
N LEU A 58 4.36 11.27 -6.24
CA LEU A 58 4.47 11.38 -7.70
C LEU A 58 5.38 12.54 -8.12
N ASP A 59 5.23 13.71 -7.51
CA ASP A 59 6.09 14.87 -7.77
C ASP A 59 7.56 14.56 -7.43
N ASN A 60 7.80 13.87 -6.31
CA ASN A 60 9.13 13.43 -5.93
C ASN A 60 9.71 12.39 -6.90
N LEU A 61 8.88 11.46 -7.40
CA LEU A 61 9.29 10.50 -8.43
C LEU A 61 9.75 11.23 -9.68
N LEU A 62 8.99 12.21 -10.17
CA LEU A 62 9.36 13.03 -11.32
C LEU A 62 10.68 13.76 -11.09
N ALA A 63 10.88 14.37 -9.93
CA ALA A 63 12.15 15.02 -9.58
C ALA A 63 13.33 14.03 -9.52
N LEU A 64 13.09 12.80 -9.05
CA LEU A 64 14.09 11.72 -9.01
C LEU A 64 14.45 11.17 -10.40
N LEU A 65 13.55 11.29 -11.39
CA LEU A 65 13.88 10.95 -12.77
C LEU A 65 14.97 11.86 -13.31
N ASP A 66 14.97 13.15 -12.97
CA ASP A 66 15.94 14.12 -13.49
C ASP A 66 17.36 13.93 -12.91
N LEU A 67 17.50 13.25 -11.77
CA LEU A 67 18.81 12.92 -11.21
C LEU A 67 19.59 11.88 -12.05
N PRO A 68 20.94 11.91 -12.03
CA PRO A 68 21.78 12.92 -11.39
C PRO A 68 21.92 14.20 -12.24
N GLN A 69 21.98 15.37 -11.62
CA GLN A 69 22.26 16.63 -12.33
C GLN A 69 23.75 16.70 -12.71
N HIS A 70 24.63 16.20 -11.84
CA HIS A 70 26.08 16.20 -12.06
C HIS A 70 26.55 14.86 -12.65
N THR A 71 26.42 14.72 -13.96
CA THR A 71 26.74 13.47 -14.69
C THR A 71 28.24 13.15 -14.78
N SER A 72 29.13 14.05 -14.34
CA SER A 72 30.57 13.83 -14.31
C SER A 72 31.03 12.88 -13.21
N HIS A 73 30.19 12.66 -12.18
CA HIS A 73 30.52 11.82 -11.04
C HIS A 73 30.18 10.35 -11.30
N PRO A 74 31.05 9.41 -10.89
CA PRO A 74 30.75 7.99 -11.03
C PRO A 74 29.63 7.58 -10.06
N PRO A 75 28.85 6.53 -10.39
CA PRO A 75 27.77 6.04 -9.51
C PRO A 75 28.23 5.59 -8.12
N SER A 76 29.52 5.25 -7.96
CA SER A 76 30.14 4.86 -6.69
C SER A 76 30.48 6.05 -5.79
N SER A 77 30.59 7.26 -6.36
CA SER A 77 30.89 8.49 -5.63
C SER A 77 30.09 9.63 -6.26
N PRO A 78 28.76 9.63 -6.07
CA PRO A 78 27.87 10.66 -6.62
C PRO A 78 28.15 12.03 -6.00
N HIS A 79 27.76 13.09 -6.69
CA HIS A 79 27.93 14.46 -6.20
C HIS A 79 27.10 14.68 -4.91
N PRO A 80 27.65 15.33 -3.86
CA PRO A 80 26.97 15.46 -2.57
C PRO A 80 25.61 16.15 -2.67
N ALA A 81 25.42 17.12 -3.57
CA ALA A 81 24.13 17.78 -3.77
C ALA A 81 23.07 16.84 -4.35
N ASP A 82 23.46 15.93 -5.26
CA ASP A 82 22.54 14.91 -5.80
C ASP A 82 22.15 13.91 -4.70
N VAL A 83 23.08 13.60 -3.78
CA VAL A 83 22.82 12.70 -2.63
C VAL A 83 21.85 13.33 -1.64
N THR A 84 22.03 14.62 -1.31
CA THR A 84 21.12 15.32 -0.40
C THR A 84 19.71 15.38 -0.99
N ALA A 85 19.59 15.77 -2.27
CA ALA A 85 18.30 15.79 -2.97
C ALA A 85 17.66 14.40 -3.02
N PHE A 86 18.45 13.37 -3.35
CA PHE A 86 17.99 11.99 -3.38
C PHE A 86 17.42 11.51 -2.04
N ASN A 87 18.11 11.79 -0.94
CA ASN A 87 17.68 11.39 0.39
C ASN A 87 16.39 12.13 0.83
N GLU A 88 16.27 13.42 0.52
CA GLU A 88 15.08 14.20 0.85
C GLU A 88 13.85 13.73 0.06
N LEU A 89 14.01 13.48 -1.23
CA LEU A 89 12.93 13.04 -2.13
C LEU A 89 12.47 11.61 -1.86
N LEU A 90 13.38 10.73 -1.39
CA LEU A 90 13.03 9.34 -1.03
C LEU A 90 12.35 9.19 0.33
N ARG A 91 12.29 10.24 1.16
CA ARG A 91 11.71 10.16 2.51
C ARG A 91 10.29 9.53 2.55
N PRO A 92 9.34 9.89 1.67
CA PRO A 92 8.00 9.29 1.69
C PRO A 92 7.91 7.94 0.95
N PHE A 93 8.97 7.47 0.28
CA PHE A 93 8.87 6.30 -0.59
C PHE A 93 8.64 5.00 0.19
N GLN A 94 7.90 4.09 -0.45
CA GLN A 94 7.88 2.67 -0.16
C GLN A 94 8.84 1.91 -1.10
N PRO A 95 9.20 0.66 -0.78
CA PRO A 95 9.94 -0.20 -1.70
C PRO A 95 9.27 -0.37 -3.07
N SER A 96 7.93 -0.36 -3.15
CA SER A 96 7.17 -0.40 -4.40
C SER A 96 7.35 0.87 -5.24
N ASP A 97 7.24 2.05 -4.62
CA ASP A 97 7.46 3.33 -5.30
C ASP A 97 8.88 3.43 -5.88
N TYR A 98 9.85 2.80 -5.21
CA TYR A 98 11.22 2.70 -5.71
C TYR A 98 11.34 1.78 -6.94
N ASP A 99 10.57 0.68 -6.99
CA ASP A 99 10.50 -0.17 -8.18
C ASP A 99 9.83 0.55 -9.36
N ASP A 100 8.84 1.39 -9.09
CA ASP A 100 8.20 2.25 -10.08
C ASP A 100 9.20 3.28 -10.60
N LEU A 101 9.96 3.95 -9.72
CA LEU A 101 11.06 4.83 -10.12
C LEU A 101 12.06 4.12 -11.05
N ILE A 102 12.48 2.90 -10.72
CA ILE A 102 13.38 2.12 -11.58
C ILE A 102 12.75 1.88 -12.96
N THR A 103 11.47 1.55 -12.98
CA THR A 103 10.73 1.26 -14.21
C THR A 103 10.59 2.51 -15.08
N GLU A 104 10.20 3.65 -14.49
CA GLU A 104 10.06 4.92 -15.19
C GLU A 104 11.39 5.41 -15.77
N ARG A 105 12.49 5.32 -15.00
CA ARG A 105 13.85 5.67 -15.51
C ARG A 105 14.26 4.81 -16.71
N ASN A 106 13.89 3.54 -16.70
CA ASN A 106 14.20 2.61 -17.78
C ASN A 106 13.39 2.92 -19.05
N LEU A 107 12.14 3.39 -18.89
CA LEU A 107 11.22 3.70 -19.98
C LEU A 107 11.49 5.06 -20.61
N ALA A 108 11.66 6.12 -19.81
CA ALA A 108 11.82 7.49 -20.30
C ALA A 108 13.10 7.66 -21.14
N ASP A 109 14.26 7.34 -20.57
CA ASP A 109 15.56 7.69 -21.17
C ASP A 109 16.49 6.49 -21.40
N ASN A 110 16.01 5.28 -21.12
CA ASN A 110 16.85 4.09 -21.04
C ASN A 110 18.03 4.27 -20.07
N ARG A 111 17.84 5.05 -19.00
CA ARG A 111 18.82 5.23 -17.93
C ARG A 111 18.87 3.99 -17.05
N CYS A 112 19.98 3.82 -16.31
CA CYS A 112 20.09 2.80 -15.29
C CYS A 112 19.04 3.04 -14.19
N GLY A 113 18.47 1.97 -13.64
CA GLY A 113 17.51 2.03 -12.54
C GLY A 113 18.04 2.68 -11.27
N TYR A 114 19.37 2.71 -11.08
CA TYR A 114 19.95 3.42 -9.93
C TYR A 114 19.87 4.93 -10.18
N ALA A 115 19.10 5.65 -9.35
CA ALA A 115 18.78 7.07 -9.56
C ALA A 115 20.00 7.98 -9.70
N LEU A 116 21.07 7.70 -8.95
CA LEU A 116 22.32 8.47 -8.96
C LEU A 116 23.29 8.05 -10.09
N CYS A 117 22.91 7.09 -10.94
CA CYS A 117 23.74 6.65 -12.06
C CYS A 117 23.41 7.46 -13.33
N PRO A 118 24.40 8.14 -13.96
CA PRO A 118 24.19 8.82 -15.24
C PRO A 118 24.20 7.86 -16.44
N ASN A 119 24.63 6.60 -16.25
CA ASN A 119 24.78 5.66 -17.35
C ASN A 119 23.44 5.12 -17.84
N ARG A 120 23.40 4.73 -19.12
CA ARG A 120 22.29 3.99 -19.71
C ARG A 120 22.26 2.55 -19.21
N ARG A 121 21.06 1.96 -19.15
CA ARG A 121 20.89 0.53 -18.86
C ARG A 121 21.48 -0.32 -19.97
N ARG A 122 22.01 -1.50 -19.63
CA ARG A 122 22.51 -2.42 -20.65
C ARG A 122 21.35 -3.09 -21.37
N ARG A 123 21.53 -3.39 -22.66
CA ARG A 123 20.63 -4.26 -23.42
C ARG A 123 21.39 -5.53 -23.77
N LEU A 124 20.84 -6.68 -23.41
CA LEU A 124 21.44 -7.97 -23.64
C LEU A 124 21.04 -8.47 -25.02
N ALA A 125 22.02 -8.90 -25.81
CA ALA A 125 21.74 -9.44 -27.14
C ALA A 125 21.02 -10.80 -27.05
N GLY A 126 20.03 -11.01 -27.91
CA GLY A 126 19.32 -12.28 -28.13
C GLY A 126 17.96 -12.40 -27.41
N ALA A 127 16.96 -12.89 -28.15
CA ALA A 127 15.53 -12.88 -27.83
C ALA A 127 15.04 -13.88 -26.76
N GLY A 128 15.85 -14.18 -25.75
CA GLY A 128 15.46 -15.07 -24.64
C GLY A 128 14.83 -14.31 -23.48
N THR A 129 13.77 -14.85 -22.87
CA THR A 129 13.17 -14.31 -21.64
C THR A 129 14.07 -14.51 -20.42
N TYR A 130 14.89 -15.56 -20.41
CA TYR A 130 15.82 -15.86 -19.32
C TYR A 130 17.26 -15.90 -19.83
N LYS A 131 18.20 -15.51 -18.95
CA LYS A 131 19.65 -15.59 -19.19
C LYS A 131 20.33 -16.27 -18.02
N MET A 132 21.30 -17.09 -18.37
CA MET A 132 22.19 -17.74 -17.41
C MET A 132 23.29 -16.76 -16.99
N VAL A 133 23.34 -16.42 -15.71
CA VAL A 133 24.40 -15.62 -15.11
C VAL A 133 25.42 -16.56 -14.46
N ASN A 134 26.71 -16.19 -14.51
CA ASN A 134 27.80 -16.95 -13.86
C ASN A 134 27.91 -18.44 -14.25
N LYS A 135 27.64 -18.79 -15.51
CA LYS A 135 27.77 -20.17 -16.01
C LYS A 135 29.12 -20.79 -15.63
N GLY A 136 29.09 -21.91 -14.92
CA GLY A 136 30.28 -22.66 -14.48
C GLY A 136 30.91 -22.20 -13.17
N ARG A 137 30.27 -21.28 -12.43
CA ARG A 137 30.65 -20.91 -11.06
C ARG A 137 29.61 -21.42 -10.06
N ARG A 138 29.97 -21.41 -8.76
CA ARG A 138 29.06 -21.80 -7.67
C ARG A 138 27.83 -20.91 -7.56
N ASP A 139 27.96 -19.64 -7.96
CA ASP A 139 26.89 -18.63 -7.93
C ASP A 139 26.12 -18.58 -9.27
N PHE A 140 25.85 -19.75 -9.86
CA PHE A 140 25.09 -19.86 -11.10
C PHE A 140 23.61 -19.58 -10.84
N ASP A 141 23.02 -18.71 -11.68
CA ASP A 141 21.61 -18.36 -11.57
C ASP A 141 20.98 -18.14 -12.95
N ILE A 142 19.66 -18.35 -13.03
CA ILE A 142 18.86 -18.14 -14.24
C ILE A 142 17.92 -16.98 -13.94
N VAL A 143 18.28 -15.80 -14.44
CA VAL A 143 17.59 -14.55 -14.16
C VAL A 143 16.81 -14.11 -15.40
N GLU A 144 15.66 -13.46 -15.20
CA GLU A 144 14.91 -12.90 -16.31
C GLU A 144 15.73 -11.78 -16.99
N THR A 145 15.72 -11.77 -18.33
CA THR A 145 16.40 -10.73 -19.12
C THR A 145 15.95 -9.34 -18.70
N ARG A 146 14.65 -9.17 -18.42
CA ARG A 146 14.07 -7.88 -18.00
C ARG A 146 14.73 -7.34 -16.74
N GLU A 147 14.95 -8.17 -15.73
CA GLU A 147 15.59 -7.76 -14.47
C GLU A 147 17.06 -7.38 -14.67
N LEU A 148 17.78 -8.11 -15.52
CA LEU A 148 19.18 -7.82 -15.82
C LEU A 148 19.34 -6.53 -16.63
N GLU A 149 18.37 -6.19 -17.47
CA GLU A 149 18.33 -5.00 -18.31
C GLU A 149 17.84 -3.74 -17.57
N ARG A 150 17.44 -3.82 -16.30
CA ARG A 150 17.14 -2.63 -15.48
C ARG A 150 18.41 -1.84 -15.11
N TRP A 151 19.59 -2.42 -15.28
CA TRP A 151 20.83 -1.90 -14.72
C TRP A 151 21.94 -1.77 -15.76
N CYS A 152 22.88 -0.85 -15.55
CA CYS A 152 24.11 -0.78 -16.36
C CYS A 152 25.16 -1.81 -15.89
N SER A 153 25.15 -2.17 -14.61
CA SER A 153 26.14 -3.06 -13.98
C SER A 153 25.56 -3.74 -12.74
N THR A 154 26.18 -4.85 -12.32
CA THR A 154 25.82 -5.58 -11.09
C THR A 154 26.04 -4.74 -9.83
N GLU A 155 27.04 -3.86 -9.84
CA GLU A 155 27.29 -2.95 -8.72
C GLU A 155 26.16 -1.93 -8.58
N CYS A 156 25.60 -1.40 -9.69
CA CYS A 156 24.42 -0.54 -9.62
C CYS A 156 23.18 -1.28 -9.10
N THR A 157 23.02 -2.56 -9.43
CA THR A 157 21.96 -3.39 -8.85
C THR A 157 22.12 -3.49 -7.33
N ARG A 158 23.34 -3.74 -6.83
CA ARG A 158 23.61 -3.79 -5.37
C ARG A 158 23.35 -2.44 -4.70
N ARG A 159 23.80 -1.33 -5.29
CA ARG A 159 23.56 0.02 -4.75
C ARG A 159 22.07 0.34 -4.63
N ALA A 160 21.31 0.04 -5.68
CA ALA A 160 19.88 0.30 -5.68
C ALA A 160 19.13 -0.63 -4.71
N LEU A 161 19.50 -1.91 -4.65
CA LEU A 161 18.90 -2.85 -3.70
C LEU A 161 19.21 -2.48 -2.25
N TRP A 162 20.43 -1.98 -1.98
CA TRP A 162 20.81 -1.47 -0.66
C TRP A 162 19.92 -0.31 -0.22
N VAL A 163 19.59 0.61 -1.12
CA VAL A 163 18.63 1.69 -0.84
C VAL A 163 17.24 1.12 -0.59
N LYS A 164 16.76 0.22 -1.46
CA LYS A 164 15.42 -0.37 -1.36
C LYS A 164 15.16 -1.04 -0.01
N VAL A 165 16.12 -1.80 0.51
CA VAL A 165 16.00 -2.53 1.79
C VAL A 165 15.91 -1.58 2.99
N GLN A 166 16.39 -0.35 2.86
CA GLN A 166 16.27 0.65 3.93
C GLN A 166 14.92 1.35 3.93
N LEU A 167 14.12 1.25 2.87
CA LEU A 167 12.82 1.93 2.79
C LEU A 167 11.78 1.22 3.66
N ASN A 168 10.89 2.00 4.26
CA ASN A 168 9.81 1.47 5.07
C ASN A 168 8.68 0.91 4.20
N GLU A 169 8.11 -0.23 4.59
CA GLU A 169 6.97 -0.83 3.88
C GLU A 169 5.64 -0.13 4.21
N THR A 170 5.52 0.52 5.36
CA THR A 170 4.32 1.25 5.77
C THR A 170 4.03 2.43 4.86
N ALA A 171 2.76 2.77 4.61
CA ALA A 171 2.42 3.88 3.73
C ALA A 171 2.82 5.23 4.32
N ALA A 172 3.22 6.19 3.48
CA ALA A 172 3.71 7.49 3.93
C ALA A 172 2.74 8.23 4.86
N TRP A 173 1.43 8.15 4.59
CA TRP A 173 0.38 8.80 5.41
C TRP A 173 0.20 8.14 6.80
N GLU A 174 0.69 6.92 7.00
CA GLU A 174 0.66 6.22 8.31
C GLU A 174 1.90 6.50 9.15
N ARG A 175 2.93 7.14 8.57
CA ARG A 175 4.22 7.40 9.24
C ARG A 175 4.23 8.66 10.10
N VAL A 176 3.08 9.30 10.33
CA VAL A 176 3.00 10.53 11.13
C VAL A 176 3.44 10.23 12.56
N GLY A 177 4.61 10.76 12.97
CA GLY A 177 5.17 10.58 14.31
C GLY A 177 6.24 9.48 14.44
N LEU A 178 6.58 8.77 13.36
CA LEU A 178 7.74 7.87 13.34
C LEU A 178 9.04 8.64 13.07
N PRO A 179 10.19 8.15 13.57
CA PRO A 179 11.48 8.76 13.28
C PRO A 179 11.77 8.80 11.79
N GLU A 180 12.36 9.90 11.35
CA GLU A 180 12.67 10.15 9.95
C GLU A 180 13.69 9.14 9.42
N LEU A 181 13.39 8.55 8.25
CA LEU A 181 14.27 7.59 7.61
C LEU A 181 15.48 8.33 7.01
N LYS A 182 16.69 7.96 7.45
CA LYS A 182 17.94 8.40 6.83
C LYS A 182 18.49 7.26 5.97
N VAL A 183 18.40 7.43 4.65
CA VAL A 183 18.94 6.46 3.70
C VAL A 183 20.45 6.63 3.61
N GLU A 184 21.18 5.53 3.81
CA GLU A 184 22.63 5.45 3.62
C GLU A 184 22.96 4.84 2.27
N LEU A 185 23.96 5.40 1.59
CA LEU A 185 24.45 4.85 0.33
C LEU A 185 25.30 3.60 0.58
N TYR A 186 25.41 2.77 -0.46
CA TYR A 186 26.19 1.54 -0.38
C TYR A 186 27.67 1.83 -0.05
N PRO A 187 28.26 1.17 0.95
CA PRO A 187 29.67 1.36 1.27
C PRO A 187 30.52 0.71 0.17
N GLU A 188 31.25 1.53 -0.57
CA GLU A 188 32.25 1.02 -1.50
C GLU A 188 33.37 0.34 -0.70
N LYS A 189 33.76 -0.87 -1.13
CA LYS A 189 34.97 -1.50 -0.58
C LYS A 189 36.13 -0.68 -1.12
N ASP A 190 36.75 0.12 -0.26
CA ASP A 190 37.85 1.03 -0.60
C ASP A 190 38.80 0.41 -1.63
N ALA A 191 38.78 0.96 -2.85
CA ALA A 191 39.85 0.78 -3.81
C ALA A 191 41.05 1.60 -3.32
N GLY A 192 41.69 1.16 -2.23
CA GLY A 192 42.75 1.93 -1.60
C GLY A 192 43.17 1.39 -0.24
N LYS A 193 43.96 0.31 -0.25
CA LYS A 193 44.98 0.15 0.80
C LYS A 193 46.02 1.26 0.63
N ASP A 194 45.72 2.45 1.09
CA ASP A 194 46.76 3.41 1.45
C ASP A 194 47.27 3.03 2.84
N LYS A 195 48.19 2.06 2.84
CA LYS A 195 49.07 1.80 3.97
C LYS A 195 50.36 2.58 3.77
N THR A 196 50.30 3.90 3.93
CA THR A 196 51.44 4.64 4.45
C THR A 196 51.41 4.58 5.97
N ALA A 197 52.54 4.17 6.52
CA ALA A 197 52.79 3.95 7.93
C ALA A 197 52.36 5.13 8.83
N ALA A 198 51.61 4.82 9.88
CA ALA A 198 51.69 5.50 11.15
C ALA A 198 51.29 4.50 12.25
N ASP A 199 52.22 4.28 13.16
CA ASP A 199 52.15 3.37 14.30
C ASP A 199 50.91 3.63 15.18
N GLY A 200 50.22 2.54 15.55
CA GLY A 200 49.05 2.62 16.42
C GLY A 200 48.37 1.26 16.57
N LYS A 201 48.98 0.38 17.35
CA LYS A 201 48.45 -0.93 17.74
C LYS A 201 47.06 -0.78 18.42
N VAL A 202 45.99 -1.12 17.71
CA VAL A 202 44.71 -1.53 18.32
C VAL A 202 44.15 -2.71 17.53
N GLN A 203 44.16 -3.88 18.15
CA GLN A 203 43.42 -5.06 17.73
C GLN A 203 41.92 -4.78 17.88
N SER A 204 41.15 -4.82 16.78
CA SER A 204 39.75 -5.26 16.76
C SER A 204 39.20 -5.08 15.34
N THR A 205 38.92 -6.17 14.61
CA THR A 205 37.97 -6.23 13.47
C THR A 205 37.98 -7.62 12.80
N THR A 206 37.74 -8.68 13.56
CA THR A 206 37.39 -10.00 13.00
C THR A 206 36.04 -10.54 13.52
N GLN A 207 35.33 -9.82 14.39
CA GLN A 207 34.07 -10.31 14.98
C GLN A 207 32.81 -9.93 14.17
N GLY A 208 32.82 -8.85 13.38
CA GLY A 208 31.60 -8.34 12.73
C GLY A 208 31.08 -9.17 11.54
N GLN A 209 31.93 -9.96 10.88
CA GLN A 209 31.50 -10.79 9.73
C GLN A 209 30.79 -12.08 10.18
N ASP A 210 31.18 -12.63 11.33
CA ASP A 210 30.53 -13.82 11.90
C ASP A 210 29.16 -13.49 12.51
N GLU A 211 28.99 -12.29 13.05
CA GLU A 211 27.72 -11.82 13.63
C GLU A 211 26.66 -11.59 12.54
N ALA A 212 27.03 -10.94 11.43
CA ALA A 212 26.12 -10.74 10.30
C ALA A 212 25.68 -12.07 9.66
N ALA A 213 26.58 -13.06 9.59
CA ALA A 213 26.26 -14.39 9.08
C ALA A 213 25.39 -15.22 10.05
N ARG A 214 25.47 -14.96 11.35
CA ARG A 214 24.60 -15.58 12.37
C ARG A 214 23.21 -14.96 12.36
N LEU A 215 23.12 -13.63 12.32
CA LEU A 215 21.84 -12.90 12.22
C LEU A 215 21.06 -13.30 10.97
N ALA A 216 21.73 -13.46 9.82
CA ALA A 216 21.07 -13.91 8.59
C ALA A 216 20.48 -15.33 8.72
N LYS A 217 21.13 -16.22 9.47
CA LYS A 217 20.60 -17.58 9.74
C LYS A 217 19.44 -17.56 10.72
N ASP A 218 19.52 -16.72 11.75
CA ASP A 218 18.44 -16.58 12.74
C ASP A 218 17.18 -16.01 12.09
N VAL A 219 17.30 -14.99 11.23
CA VAL A 219 16.17 -14.45 10.46
C VAL A 219 15.56 -15.51 9.54
N ALA A 220 16.38 -16.31 8.85
CA ALA A 220 15.88 -17.40 8.01
C ALA A 220 15.14 -18.48 8.82
N SER A 221 15.59 -18.79 10.04
CA SER A 221 14.87 -19.72 10.91
C SER A 221 13.53 -19.15 11.42
N LEU A 222 13.48 -17.86 11.73
CA LEU A 222 12.24 -17.21 12.16
C LEU A 222 11.18 -17.18 11.05
N GLN A 223 11.59 -16.94 9.80
CA GLN A 223 10.68 -16.99 8.65
C GLN A 223 10.09 -18.39 8.44
N LEU A 224 10.91 -19.45 8.57
CA LEU A 224 10.41 -20.83 8.46
C LEU A 224 9.45 -21.19 9.59
N GLU A 225 9.66 -20.69 10.80
CA GLU A 225 8.75 -20.88 11.93
C GLU A 225 7.44 -20.12 11.74
N GLU A 226 7.51 -18.89 11.22
CA GLU A 226 6.34 -18.07 10.90
C GLU A 226 5.49 -18.70 9.79
N ASP A 227 6.11 -19.17 8.71
CA ASP A 227 5.43 -19.91 7.64
C ASP A 227 4.76 -21.17 8.17
N ARG A 228 5.44 -21.92 9.06
CA ARG A 228 4.88 -23.13 9.66
C ARG A 228 3.69 -22.82 10.56
N LYS A 229 3.75 -21.71 11.30
CA LYS A 229 2.66 -21.25 12.16
C LYS A 229 1.48 -20.76 11.32
N ALA A 230 1.73 -19.97 10.28
CA ALA A 230 0.71 -19.53 9.34
C ALA A 230 0.01 -20.71 8.67
N ALA A 231 0.74 -21.75 8.27
CA ALA A 231 0.15 -22.98 7.74
C ALA A 231 -0.72 -23.73 8.77
N GLN A 232 -0.31 -23.76 10.04
CA GLN A 232 -1.11 -24.34 11.12
C GLN A 232 -2.38 -23.55 11.41
N ASP A 233 -2.28 -22.22 11.44
CA ASP A 233 -3.42 -21.33 11.65
C ASP A 233 -4.41 -21.42 10.47
N GLN A 234 -3.90 -21.49 9.23
CA GLN A 234 -4.74 -21.74 8.05
C GLN A 234 -5.43 -23.09 8.11
N ALA A 235 -4.73 -24.15 8.54
CA ALA A 235 -5.33 -25.48 8.70
C ALA A 235 -6.40 -25.49 9.81
N ALA A 236 -6.18 -24.80 10.93
CA ALA A 236 -7.17 -24.65 11.99
C ALA A 236 -8.40 -23.89 11.49
N LEU A 237 -8.22 -22.78 10.78
CA LEU A 237 -9.32 -22.01 10.18
C LEU A 237 -10.10 -22.80 9.11
N ALA A 238 -9.46 -23.70 8.39
CA ALA A 238 -10.13 -24.59 7.43
C ALA A 238 -11.03 -25.61 8.17
N VAL A 239 -10.56 -26.14 9.30
CA VAL A 239 -11.36 -27.03 10.15
C VAL A 239 -12.55 -26.29 10.77
N GLU A 240 -12.37 -25.06 11.27
CA GLU A 240 -13.46 -24.21 11.78
C GLU A 240 -14.48 -23.84 10.69
N ARG A 241 -14.03 -23.68 9.43
CA ARG A 241 -14.92 -23.48 8.27
C ARG A 241 -15.65 -24.74 7.82
N GLY A 242 -15.38 -25.89 8.41
CA GLY A 242 -16.01 -27.16 8.06
C GLY A 242 -15.41 -27.84 6.83
N ASP A 243 -14.26 -27.37 6.32
CA ASP A 243 -13.52 -27.98 5.21
C ASP A 243 -12.81 -29.26 5.69
N ASN A 244 -13.58 -30.33 5.88
CA ASN A 244 -13.04 -31.64 6.14
C ASN A 244 -12.48 -32.21 4.83
N ALA A 245 -11.15 -32.26 4.69
CA ALA A 245 -10.44 -32.81 3.53
C ALA A 245 -10.85 -34.26 3.14
N ARG A 246 -11.59 -34.96 4.01
CA ARG A 246 -12.17 -36.28 3.75
C ARG A 246 -13.40 -36.27 2.83
N ASP A 247 -14.03 -35.13 2.56
CA ASP A 247 -15.25 -35.05 1.73
C ASP A 247 -15.00 -34.49 0.31
N VAL A 248 -13.85 -33.83 0.09
CA VAL A 248 -13.46 -33.29 -1.23
C VAL A 248 -13.21 -34.42 -2.25
N SER A 249 -12.77 -35.60 -1.80
CA SER A 249 -12.52 -36.74 -2.68
C SER A 249 -13.78 -37.51 -3.10
N LYS A 250 -14.97 -37.16 -2.59
CA LYS A 250 -16.23 -37.88 -2.89
C LYS A 250 -17.18 -37.15 -3.83
N ARG A 251 -16.87 -35.92 -4.25
CA ARG A 251 -17.72 -35.11 -5.15
C ARG A 251 -16.93 -34.56 -6.32
N GLN A 252 -16.36 -35.45 -7.12
CA GLN A 252 -15.94 -35.11 -8.48
C GLN A 252 -17.18 -35.21 -9.38
N PHE A 253 -17.77 -34.07 -9.73
CA PHE A 253 -18.74 -34.01 -10.82
C PHE A 253 -18.03 -33.49 -12.07
N ASP A 254 -18.25 -34.17 -13.18
CA ASP A 254 -17.66 -33.83 -14.48
C ASP A 254 -18.38 -32.61 -15.05
N LEU A 255 -17.67 -31.49 -15.15
CA LEU A 255 -18.21 -30.21 -15.58
C LEU A 255 -17.85 -29.97 -17.05
N ALA A 256 -18.68 -30.49 -17.94
CA ALA A 256 -18.54 -30.28 -19.38
C ALA A 256 -18.98 -28.86 -19.76
N ILE A 257 -18.06 -27.91 -19.71
CA ILE A 257 -18.28 -26.53 -20.15
C ILE A 257 -18.39 -26.54 -21.69
N ARG A 258 -19.61 -26.39 -22.21
CA ARG A 258 -19.86 -26.16 -23.63
C ARG A 258 -20.15 -24.69 -23.87
N GLU A 259 -19.32 -24.04 -24.67
CA GLU A 259 -19.56 -22.68 -25.12
C GLU A 259 -20.88 -22.59 -25.87
N LYS A 260 -21.75 -21.68 -25.42
CA LYS A 260 -23.05 -21.42 -26.04
C LYS A 260 -22.82 -20.42 -27.17
N LYS A 261 -23.17 -20.80 -28.41
CA LYS A 261 -23.04 -19.94 -29.59
C LYS A 261 -23.82 -18.64 -29.37
N VAL A 262 -23.11 -17.51 -29.42
CA VAL A 262 -23.68 -16.16 -29.27
C VAL A 262 -24.45 -15.82 -30.55
N VAL A 263 -25.77 -15.70 -30.46
CA VAL A 263 -26.68 -15.44 -31.60
C VAL A 263 -26.94 -13.94 -31.79
N THR A 264 -26.63 -13.11 -30.80
CA THR A 264 -26.96 -11.67 -30.82
C THR A 264 -25.71 -10.81 -30.85
N GLN A 265 -25.70 -9.80 -31.71
CA GLN A 265 -24.65 -8.80 -31.78
C GLN A 265 -24.69 -7.96 -30.49
N ALA A 266 -23.54 -7.72 -29.87
CA ALA A 266 -23.46 -6.97 -28.62
C ALA A 266 -23.83 -5.50 -28.88
N GLU A 267 -24.94 -5.05 -28.29
CA GLU A 267 -25.39 -3.67 -28.32
C GLU A 267 -24.90 -2.95 -27.06
N ALA A 268 -24.34 -1.75 -27.22
CA ALA A 268 -23.91 -0.94 -26.09
C ALA A 268 -25.14 -0.52 -25.27
N PRO A 269 -25.06 -0.54 -23.93
CA PRO A 269 -26.16 -0.08 -23.09
C PRO A 269 -26.44 1.39 -23.40
N SER A 270 -27.62 1.66 -23.96
CA SER A 270 -28.11 3.00 -24.20
C SER A 270 -28.76 3.56 -22.93
N LEU A 271 -28.62 4.87 -22.72
CA LEU A 271 -29.32 5.58 -21.66
C LEU A 271 -30.81 5.59 -22.02
N GLY A 272 -31.57 4.63 -21.50
CA GLY A 272 -33.02 4.56 -21.72
C GLY A 272 -33.70 5.77 -21.09
N THR A 273 -34.46 6.54 -21.86
CA THR A 273 -35.30 7.65 -21.40
C THR A 273 -36.56 7.19 -20.66
N ASP A 274 -36.53 5.97 -20.10
CA ASP A 274 -37.66 5.39 -19.39
C ASP A 274 -37.56 5.76 -17.90
N PRO A 275 -38.47 6.58 -17.35
CA PRO A 275 -38.47 6.95 -15.92
C PRO A 275 -38.68 5.76 -14.96
N VAL A 276 -38.81 4.54 -15.50
CA VAL A 276 -39.09 3.31 -14.76
C VAL A 276 -37.82 2.52 -14.41
N LYS A 277 -36.65 2.81 -15.00
CA LYS A 277 -35.42 2.01 -14.76
C LYS A 277 -34.33 2.72 -13.95
N GLU A 278 -34.43 4.03 -13.75
CA GLU A 278 -33.35 4.85 -13.18
C GLU A 278 -33.15 4.72 -11.65
N GLY A 279 -34.01 3.96 -10.95
CA GLY A 279 -33.96 3.78 -9.49
C GLY A 279 -33.83 2.33 -9.02
N SER A 280 -33.40 1.41 -9.89
CA SER A 280 -33.26 -0.01 -9.55
C SER A 280 -31.79 -0.39 -9.38
N ILE A 281 -31.35 -0.61 -8.14
CA ILE A 281 -30.05 -1.23 -7.86
C ILE A 281 -30.24 -2.74 -8.02
N GLU A 282 -29.50 -3.34 -8.95
CA GLU A 282 -29.43 -4.80 -9.15
C GLU A 282 -30.78 -5.50 -9.37
N GLY A 283 -31.76 -4.80 -9.96
CA GLY A 283 -33.10 -5.36 -10.23
C GLY A 283 -34.04 -5.36 -9.03
N TYR A 284 -33.63 -4.84 -7.88
CA TYR A 284 -34.48 -4.69 -6.70
C TYR A 284 -34.92 -3.23 -6.51
N ARG A 285 -36.24 -3.02 -6.47
CA ARG A 285 -36.84 -1.71 -6.15
C ARG A 285 -37.27 -1.67 -4.68
N PRO A 286 -36.65 -0.84 -3.83
CA PRO A 286 -37.09 -0.67 -2.45
C PRO A 286 -38.44 0.06 -2.42
N LYS A 287 -39.43 -0.54 -1.76
CA LYS A 287 -40.77 0.05 -1.56
C LYS A 287 -40.74 0.93 -0.32
N PHE A 288 -40.35 2.20 -0.47
CA PHE A 288 -40.58 3.20 0.56
C PHE A 288 -41.88 3.96 0.24
N GLY A 289 -42.85 3.89 1.16
CA GLY A 289 -44.09 4.69 1.11
C GLY A 289 -45.17 4.11 0.19
N GLY A 290 -46.15 3.40 0.77
CA GLY A 290 -47.33 2.97 0.05
C GLY A 290 -48.27 4.15 -0.22
N VAL A 291 -48.39 4.54 -1.47
CA VAL A 291 -49.57 5.26 -1.98
C VAL A 291 -50.12 4.42 -3.13
N LYS A 292 -51.37 3.97 -2.98
CA LYS A 292 -52.11 3.26 -4.04
C LYS A 292 -52.48 4.26 -5.13
N PRO A 293 -52.30 3.93 -6.42
CA PRO A 293 -52.74 4.79 -7.51
C PRO A 293 -54.16 4.37 -7.89
N ASP A 294 -55.15 5.08 -7.38
CA ASP A 294 -56.45 5.22 -8.04
C ASP A 294 -56.83 6.71 -7.89
N ASP A 295 -57.26 7.31 -9.01
CA ASP A 295 -57.81 8.67 -9.15
C ASP A 295 -56.86 9.88 -9.11
N ALA A 296 -56.44 10.36 -10.28
CA ALA A 296 -56.60 11.77 -10.68
C ALA A 296 -56.11 11.98 -12.12
N ALA A 297 -57.06 12.20 -13.02
CA ALA A 297 -56.85 12.79 -14.32
C ALA A 297 -56.83 14.34 -14.22
N GLU A 298 -56.15 14.96 -15.17
CA GLU A 298 -56.27 16.34 -15.66
C GLU A 298 -55.70 17.53 -14.83
N GLY A 299 -54.94 18.38 -15.56
CA GLY A 299 -54.43 19.71 -15.14
C GLY A 299 -52.96 19.90 -15.54
N SER A 300 -52.64 20.39 -16.75
CA SER A 300 -52.11 21.75 -17.02
C SER A 300 -51.20 22.29 -15.90
N GLU A 301 -49.92 22.61 -16.13
CA GLU A 301 -49.47 23.77 -16.89
C GLU A 301 -47.98 23.64 -17.27
N SER A 302 -47.66 24.23 -18.41
CA SER A 302 -46.32 24.52 -18.93
C SER A 302 -45.59 25.54 -18.06
N GLU A 303 -44.35 25.26 -17.67
CA GLU A 303 -43.40 26.28 -17.21
C GLU A 303 -42.11 26.21 -18.01
N ASP A 304 -41.93 27.25 -18.83
CA ASP A 304 -40.74 27.63 -19.56
C ASP A 304 -39.57 27.91 -18.59
N TRP A 305 -38.46 27.20 -18.75
CA TRP A 305 -37.19 27.62 -18.16
C TRP A 305 -36.36 28.37 -19.21
N VAL A 306 -36.40 29.70 -19.10
CA VAL A 306 -35.48 30.61 -19.80
C VAL A 306 -34.13 30.62 -19.07
N ALA A 307 -33.07 30.46 -19.84
CA ALA A 307 -31.67 30.53 -19.41
C ALA A 307 -31.28 31.92 -18.88
N ILE A 308 -30.50 31.93 -17.80
CA ILE A 308 -29.49 32.95 -17.48
C ILE A 308 -28.22 32.21 -17.08
#